data_AF-A0AAW4J136-F1
#
_entry.id   AF-A0AAW4J136-F1
#
_cell.length_a   1.000
_cell.length_b   1.000
_cell.length_c   1.000
_cell.angle_alpha   90.00
_cell.angle_beta   90.00
_cell.angle_gamma   90.00
#
_symmetry.space_group_name_H-M   'P 1'
#
loop_
_entity.id
_entity.type
_entity.pdbx_description
1 polymer ?
#
loop_
_entity_poly.entity_id
_entity_poly.type
_entity_poly.pdbx_seq_one_letter_code
_entity_poly.pdbx_strand_id
1 'polypeptide(L)'
;MKNLKLRKRGLSLIELVVALSLIAIILMIVSPFFISNYVTLDKTSNQIDFQREAKSIMNYFTESSMEASKISSIKIDNSKDSIDLTRNSTTVGLGKGDNISITFDNDELDNNIKTTFRLENEVLYYKKDNKEEFQIGKFVKDIEFNALPSGKNFNTANSIEVKIEFDTKNANPYEVSNILTFRNKK
;
A
#
# COMPACT_ATOMS: atom_id res chain seq x y z
N MET A 1 -58.80 18.54 43.94
CA MET A 1 -57.56 18.11 43.24
C MET A 1 -56.65 17.45 44.26
N LYS A 2 -56.33 16.15 44.10
CA LYS A 2 -55.58 15.35 45.09
C LYS A 2 -54.08 15.46 44.75
N ASN A 3 -53.33 16.19 45.56
CA ASN A 3 -51.88 16.35 45.40
C ASN A 3 -51.17 15.00 45.67
N LEU A 4 -50.54 14.44 44.63
CA LEU A 4 -49.63 13.29 44.74
C LEU A 4 -48.34 13.76 45.43
N LYS A 5 -48.27 13.59 46.75
CA LYS A 5 -47.03 13.80 47.51
C LYS A 5 -46.04 12.69 47.14
N LEU A 6 -45.08 12.99 46.28
CA LEU A 6 -43.91 12.15 46.05
C LEU A 6 -43.10 12.06 47.36
N ARG A 7 -43.18 10.92 48.05
CA ARG A 7 -42.32 10.61 49.20
C ARG A 7 -40.88 10.48 48.70
N LYS A 8 -39.99 11.37 49.12
CA LYS A 8 -38.54 11.20 48.94
C LYS A 8 -38.08 10.05 49.84
N ARG A 9 -37.90 8.85 49.27
CA ARG A 9 -37.25 7.72 49.94
C ARG A 9 -35.76 7.77 49.59
N GLY A 10 -34.88 7.73 50.60
CA GLY A 10 -33.44 7.59 50.38
C GLY A 10 -33.10 6.18 49.92
N LEU A 11 -32.03 6.03 49.13
CA LEU A 11 -31.49 4.72 48.78
C LEU A 11 -30.86 4.07 50.01
N SER A 12 -31.14 2.78 50.21
CA SER A 12 -30.41 1.99 51.20
C SER A 12 -29.01 1.64 50.70
N LEU A 13 -28.04 1.56 51.61
CA LEU A 13 -26.67 1.14 51.30
C LEU A 13 -26.63 -0.22 50.59
N ILE A 14 -27.49 -1.16 50.98
CA ILE A 14 -27.53 -2.48 50.35
C ILE A 14 -28.07 -2.42 48.91
N GLU A 15 -29.06 -1.58 48.65
CA GLU A 15 -29.63 -1.40 47.30
C GLU A 15 -28.58 -0.81 46.35
N LEU A 16 -27.76 0.12 46.85
CA LEU A 16 -26.65 0.68 46.09
C LEU A 16 -25.60 -0.37 45.73
N VAL A 17 -25.20 -1.21 46.70
CA VAL A 17 -24.21 -2.28 46.47
C VAL A 17 -24.71 -3.31 45.47
N VAL A 18 -25.98 -3.72 45.58
CA VAL A 18 -26.60 -4.66 44.62
C VAL A 18 -26.67 -4.04 43.23
N ALA A 19 -27.06 -2.77 43.11
CA ALA A 19 -27.13 -2.06 41.83
C ALA A 19 -25.74 -1.94 41.17
N LEU A 20 -24.70 -1.57 41.92
CA LEU A 20 -23.33 -1.47 41.41
C LEU A 20 -22.80 -2.84 40.96
N SER A 21 -23.13 -3.91 41.68
CA SER A 21 -22.74 -5.28 41.32
C SER A 21 -23.37 -5.71 39.99
N LEU A 22 -24.65 -5.41 39.80
CA LEU A 22 -25.35 -5.69 38.54
C LEU A 22 -24.79 -4.87 37.38
N ILE A 23 -24.47 -3.59 37.59
CA ILE A 23 -23.84 -2.75 36.57
C ILE A 23 -22.47 -3.32 36.18
N ALA A 24 -21.66 -3.78 37.14
CA ALA A 24 -20.35 -4.37 36.86
C ALA A 24 -20.45 -5.63 35.99
N ILE A 25 -21.42 -6.52 36.27
CA ILE A 25 -21.67 -7.72 35.47
C ILE A 25 -22.07 -7.33 34.04
N ILE A 26 -22.97 -6.36 33.89
CA ILE A 26 -23.41 -5.88 32.58
C ILE A 26 -22.22 -5.28 31.81
N LEU A 27 -21.39 -4.46 32.46
CA LEU A 27 -20.21 -3.89 31.83
C LEU A 27 -19.23 -4.97 31.36
N MET A 28 -18.95 -5.99 32.17
CA MET A 28 -18.07 -7.10 31.75
C MET A 28 -18.57 -7.82 30.50
N ILE A 29 -19.89 -7.98 30.35
CA ILE A 29 -20.50 -8.64 29.18
C ILE A 29 -20.41 -7.74 27.93
N VAL A 30 -20.62 -6.43 28.10
CA VAL A 30 -20.69 -5.49 26.97
C VAL A 30 -19.31 -4.97 26.55
N SER A 31 -18.33 -4.89 27.46
CA SER A 31 -16.97 -4.39 27.18
C SER A 31 -16.27 -5.06 25.98
N PRO A 32 -16.31 -6.41 25.81
CA PRO A 32 -15.70 -7.06 24.65
C PRO A 32 -16.26 -6.58 23.32
N PHE A 33 -17.56 -6.24 23.27
CA PHE A 33 -18.19 -5.71 22.07
C PHE A 33 -17.58 -4.38 21.66
N PHE A 34 -17.38 -3.46 22.61
CA PHE A 34 -16.76 -2.16 22.31
C PHE A 34 -15.29 -2.29 21.90
N ILE A 35 -14.51 -3.13 22.60
CA ILE A 35 -13.08 -3.34 22.29
C ILE A 35 -12.93 -3.98 20.90
N SER A 36 -13.72 -5.02 20.60
CA SER A 36 -13.67 -5.71 19.31
C SER A 36 -14.01 -4.77 18.15
N ASN A 37 -15.06 -3.94 18.31
CA ASN A 37 -15.45 -2.98 17.29
C ASN A 37 -14.37 -1.91 17.09
N TYR A 38 -13.79 -1.37 18.17
CA TYR A 38 -12.72 -0.38 18.08
C TYR A 38 -11.49 -0.92 17.34
N VAL A 39 -11.01 -2.11 17.71
CA VAL A 39 -9.86 -2.75 17.04
C VAL A 39 -10.17 -3.03 15.56
N THR A 40 -11.41 -3.41 15.25
CA THR A 40 -11.83 -3.66 13.85
C THR A 40 -11.87 -2.37 13.04
N LEU A 41 -12.39 -1.28 13.61
CA LEU A 41 -12.41 0.02 12.95
C LEU A 41 -11.00 0.54 12.71
N ASP A 42 -10.11 0.42 13.69
CA ASP A 42 -8.71 0.84 13.57
C ASP A 42 -7.98 0.06 12.45
N LYS A 43 -8.11 -1.28 12.43
CA LYS A 43 -7.59 -2.12 11.34
C LYS A 43 -8.16 -1.73 9.98
N THR A 44 -9.46 -1.46 9.91
CA THR A 44 -10.13 -1.09 8.66
C THR A 44 -9.67 0.28 8.18
N SER A 45 -9.51 1.25 9.08
CA SER A 45 -9.00 2.58 8.74
C SER A 45 -7.59 2.50 8.16
N ASN A 46 -6.69 1.77 8.83
CA ASN A 46 -5.33 1.56 8.35
C ASN A 46 -5.31 0.88 6.96
N GLN A 47 -6.17 -0.12 6.74
CA GLN A 47 -6.29 -0.77 5.44
C GLN A 47 -6.81 0.17 4.34
N ILE A 48 -7.75 1.06 4.64
CA ILE A 48 -8.25 2.07 3.70
C ILE A 48 -7.14 3.04 3.30
N ASP A 49 -6.30 3.45 4.25
CA ASP A 49 -5.20 4.35 3.98
C ASP A 49 -4.16 3.71 3.04
N PHE A 50 -3.78 2.45 3.28
CA PHE A 50 -2.90 1.70 2.38
C PHE A 50 -3.54 1.43 1.01
N GLN A 51 -4.84 1.14 0.95
CA GLN A 51 -5.56 1.00 -0.32
C GLN A 51 -5.52 2.29 -1.15
N ARG A 52 -5.71 3.44 -0.50
CA ARG A 52 -5.67 4.75 -1.17
C ARG A 52 -4.26 5.05 -1.68
N GLU A 53 -3.24 4.81 -0.86
CA GLU A 53 -1.83 4.97 -1.23
C GLU A 53 -1.45 4.06 -2.39
N ALA A 54 -1.79 2.77 -2.29
CA ALA A 54 -1.59 1.76 -3.32
C ALA A 54 -2.23 2.17 -4.65
N LYS A 55 -3.47 2.67 -4.63
CA LYS A 55 -4.17 3.14 -5.83
C LYS A 55 -3.45 4.34 -6.45
N SER A 56 -2.98 5.28 -5.63
CA SER A 56 -2.20 6.43 -6.11
C SER A 56 -0.93 5.98 -6.83
N ILE A 57 -0.12 5.14 -6.17
CA ILE A 57 1.12 4.58 -6.76
C ILE A 57 0.82 3.80 -8.04
N MET A 58 -0.23 2.96 -8.02
CA MET A 58 -0.60 2.14 -9.17
C MET A 58 -1.04 2.97 -10.37
N ASN A 59 -1.68 4.12 -10.15
CA ASN A 59 -2.01 5.04 -11.23
C ASN A 59 -0.74 5.59 -11.90
N TYR A 60 0.29 5.97 -11.13
CA TYR A 60 1.56 6.40 -11.70
C TYR A 60 2.22 5.30 -12.54
N PHE A 61 2.24 4.06 -12.05
CA PHE A 61 2.75 2.93 -12.83
C PHE A 61 1.92 2.70 -14.09
N THR A 62 0.58 2.76 -13.99
CA THR A 62 -0.33 2.55 -15.11
C THR A 62 -0.13 3.61 -16.19
N GLU A 63 -0.15 4.89 -15.83
CA GLU A 63 0.08 6.00 -16.76
C GLU A 63 1.46 5.89 -17.41
N SER A 64 2.50 5.58 -16.63
CA SER A 64 3.87 5.42 -17.15
C SER A 64 3.99 4.23 -18.08
N SER A 65 3.33 3.10 -17.78
CA SER A 65 3.33 1.92 -18.65
C SER A 65 2.56 2.14 -19.95
N MET A 66 1.45 2.89 -19.91
CA MET A 66 0.67 3.25 -21.08
C MET A 66 1.42 4.22 -21.99
N GLU A 67 2.24 5.11 -21.43
CA GLU A 67 3.10 5.98 -22.20
C GLU A 67 4.34 5.26 -22.72
N ALA A 68 4.81 4.20 -22.05
CA ALA A 68 6.03 3.50 -22.42
C ALA A 68 5.83 2.45 -23.51
N SER A 69 6.93 2.17 -24.20
CA SER A 69 7.06 1.08 -25.19
C SER A 69 7.75 -0.15 -24.59
N LYS A 70 8.65 0.06 -23.61
CA LYS A 70 9.47 -0.97 -22.97
C LYS A 70 9.98 -0.50 -21.61
N ILE A 71 10.56 -1.42 -20.85
CA ILE A 71 11.46 -1.10 -19.72
C ILE A 71 12.88 -1.00 -20.26
N SER A 72 13.54 0.15 -20.09
CA SER A 72 14.90 0.38 -20.58
C SER A 72 15.98 0.01 -19.60
N SER A 73 15.73 0.11 -18.29
CA SER A 73 16.72 -0.27 -17.28
C SER A 73 16.07 -0.65 -15.96
N ILE A 74 16.73 -1.58 -15.26
CA ILE A 74 16.46 -1.93 -13.87
C ILE A 74 17.84 -1.94 -13.19
N LYS A 75 18.02 -1.16 -12.13
CA LYS A 75 19.31 -1.00 -11.43
C LYS A 75 19.15 -1.24 -9.94
N ILE A 76 20.05 -2.02 -9.35
CA ILE A 76 20.16 -2.27 -7.91
C ILE A 76 21.51 -1.68 -7.44
N ASP A 77 21.51 -0.62 -6.62
CA ASP A 77 22.74 0.09 -6.21
C ASP A 77 23.71 -0.76 -5.36
N ASN A 78 23.26 -1.89 -4.81
CA ASN A 78 24.14 -2.77 -4.02
C ASN A 78 25.19 -3.53 -4.86
N SER A 79 25.17 -3.38 -6.19
CA SER A 79 26.14 -4.00 -7.11
C SER A 79 26.96 -2.93 -7.82
N LYS A 80 28.29 -2.94 -7.63
CA LYS A 80 29.24 -2.05 -8.34
C LYS A 80 29.23 -2.23 -9.87
N ASP A 81 28.57 -3.27 -10.36
CA ASP A 81 28.24 -3.44 -11.76
C ASP A 81 26.73 -3.29 -11.93
N SER A 82 26.31 -2.32 -12.76
CA SER A 82 24.93 -2.19 -13.19
C SER A 82 24.55 -3.42 -14.02
N ILE A 83 24.07 -4.48 -13.36
CA ILE A 83 23.56 -5.67 -14.03
C ILE A 83 22.30 -5.23 -14.77
N ASP A 84 22.32 -5.30 -16.11
CA ASP A 84 21.14 -5.07 -16.94
C ASP A 84 20.18 -6.26 -16.81
N LEU A 85 19.34 -6.19 -15.79
CA LEU A 85 18.34 -7.23 -15.50
C LEU A 85 17.23 -7.28 -16.56
N THR A 86 17.13 -6.30 -17.47
CA THR A 86 16.04 -6.24 -18.45
C THR A 86 16.09 -7.37 -19.48
N ARG A 87 17.27 -7.89 -19.79
CA ARG A 87 17.50 -8.89 -20.84
C ARG A 87 17.39 -10.33 -20.35
N ASN A 88 17.76 -10.57 -19.11
CA ASN A 88 17.90 -11.93 -18.57
C ASN A 88 16.88 -12.25 -17.47
N SER A 89 16.20 -11.24 -16.91
CA SER A 89 15.23 -11.46 -15.85
C SER A 89 13.80 -11.46 -16.37
N THR A 90 13.00 -12.35 -15.78
CA THR A 90 11.54 -12.39 -15.90
C THR A 90 10.86 -11.82 -14.65
N THR A 91 11.58 -11.68 -13.54
CA THR A 91 11.06 -11.29 -12.22
C THR A 91 12.08 -10.46 -11.46
N VAL A 92 11.69 -9.30 -10.93
CA VAL A 92 12.56 -8.44 -10.11
C VAL A 92 11.78 -7.86 -8.94
N GLY A 93 12.28 -7.99 -7.71
CA GLY A 93 11.78 -7.29 -6.53
C GLY A 93 12.57 -6.01 -6.21
N LEU A 94 11.90 -5.01 -5.65
CA LEU A 94 12.48 -3.79 -5.08
C LEU A 94 12.38 -3.86 -3.56
N GLY A 95 13.29 -4.59 -2.91
CA GLY A 95 13.18 -4.84 -1.47
C GLY A 95 13.68 -3.70 -0.57
N LYS A 96 13.18 -3.66 0.67
CA LYS A 96 13.69 -2.80 1.74
C LYS A 96 15.20 -2.99 1.97
N GLY A 97 15.96 -1.92 1.75
CA GLY A 97 17.43 -1.88 1.97
C GLY A 97 18.26 -1.89 0.68
N ASP A 98 17.62 -2.14 -0.46
CA ASP A 98 18.24 -1.98 -1.77
C ASP A 98 17.74 -0.66 -2.39
N ASN A 99 18.64 0.22 -2.82
CA ASN A 99 18.21 1.33 -3.68
C ASN A 99 18.02 0.76 -5.08
N ILE A 100 16.78 0.48 -5.44
CA ILE A 100 16.44 -0.12 -6.72
C ILE A 100 15.61 0.85 -7.53
N SER A 101 15.96 0.99 -8.80
CA SER A 101 15.24 1.83 -9.75
C SER A 101 14.85 1.07 -11.01
N ILE A 102 13.67 1.39 -11.53
CA ILE A 102 13.16 0.89 -12.81
C ILE A 102 12.81 2.07 -13.71
N THR A 103 13.27 2.01 -14.97
CA THR A 103 13.04 3.05 -15.97
C THR A 103 12.18 2.52 -17.11
N PHE A 104 11.06 3.18 -17.32
CA PHE A 104 10.16 3.04 -18.45
C PHE A 104 10.60 3.98 -19.56
N ASP A 105 10.58 3.51 -20.80
CA ASP A 105 11.09 4.23 -21.97
C ASP A 105 10.09 4.20 -23.12
N ASN A 106 9.91 5.35 -23.76
CA ASN A 106 9.14 5.50 -24.97
C ASN A 106 10.08 5.89 -26.13
N ASP A 107 10.39 4.90 -26.98
CA ASP A 107 11.18 5.09 -28.20
C ASP A 107 10.44 5.88 -29.30
N GLU A 108 9.11 6.09 -29.20
CA GLU A 108 8.28 6.67 -30.28
C GLU A 108 8.16 8.19 -30.27
N LEU A 109 8.47 8.86 -29.15
CA LEU A 109 8.46 10.33 -29.08
C LEU A 109 9.85 10.88 -29.41
N ASP A 110 9.92 11.89 -30.28
CA ASP A 110 11.15 12.64 -30.64
C ASP A 110 11.97 13.16 -29.43
N ASN A 111 11.43 13.08 -28.21
CA ASN A 111 12.04 13.50 -26.96
C ASN A 111 12.41 12.37 -25.98
N ASN A 112 12.30 11.08 -26.35
CA ASN A 112 12.68 9.92 -25.52
C ASN A 112 12.30 10.10 -24.04
N ILE A 113 11.00 10.07 -23.75
CA ILE A 113 10.51 10.32 -22.39
C ILE A 113 10.83 9.11 -21.52
N LYS A 114 11.67 9.32 -20.50
CA LYS A 114 12.04 8.29 -19.52
C LYS A 114 11.37 8.54 -18.19
N THR A 115 10.65 7.55 -17.69
CA THR A 115 10.06 7.61 -16.36
C THR A 115 10.77 6.63 -15.43
N THR A 116 11.36 7.13 -14.36
CA THR A 116 12.09 6.33 -13.38
C THR A 116 11.34 6.28 -12.06
N PHE A 117 11.15 5.08 -11.54
CA PHE A 117 10.68 4.81 -10.19
C PHE A 117 11.85 4.33 -9.36
N ARG A 118 12.00 4.85 -8.15
CA ARG A 118 13.11 4.51 -7.26
C ARG A 118 12.57 4.26 -5.86
N LEU A 119 12.86 3.09 -5.31
CA LEU A 119 12.55 2.77 -3.92
C LEU A 119 13.79 2.98 -3.07
N GLU A 120 13.68 3.82 -2.04
CA GLU A 120 14.72 4.04 -1.05
C GLU A 120 14.07 4.15 0.34
N ASN A 121 14.54 3.36 1.31
CA ASN A 121 14.08 3.43 2.70
C ASN A 121 12.54 3.43 2.87
N GLU A 122 11.85 2.52 2.17
CA GLU A 122 10.37 2.39 2.14
C GLU A 122 9.61 3.56 1.52
N VAL A 123 10.32 4.45 0.83
CA VAL A 123 9.76 5.61 0.17
C VAL A 123 9.93 5.44 -1.33
N LEU A 124 8.81 5.52 -2.06
CA LEU A 124 8.80 5.41 -3.50
C LEU A 124 8.85 6.81 -4.12
N TYR A 125 9.86 7.02 -4.95
CA TYR A 125 10.09 8.23 -5.71
C TYR A 125 9.75 8.03 -7.18
N TYR A 126 9.30 9.11 -7.81
CA TYR A 126 8.96 9.19 -9.21
C TYR A 126 9.70 10.35 -9.85
N LYS A 127 10.26 10.10 -11.04
CA LYS A 127 10.89 11.11 -11.87
C LYS A 127 10.50 10.88 -13.32
N LYS A 128 10.01 11.92 -13.99
CA LYS A 128 9.72 11.90 -15.43
C LYS A 128 10.69 12.83 -16.15
N ASP A 129 11.54 12.27 -16.98
CA ASP A 129 12.54 12.98 -17.78
C ASP A 129 13.42 13.90 -16.93
N ASN A 130 13.66 15.15 -17.35
CA ASN A 130 14.48 16.13 -16.63
C ASN A 130 13.72 16.90 -15.53
N LYS A 131 12.52 16.44 -15.15
CA LYS A 131 11.78 17.04 -14.03
C LYS A 131 12.39 16.63 -12.68
N GLU A 132 12.07 17.41 -11.66
CA GLU A 132 12.43 17.08 -10.29
C GLU A 132 11.80 15.75 -9.86
N GLU A 133 12.58 14.97 -9.12
CA GLU A 133 12.12 13.74 -8.48
C GLU A 133 11.24 14.12 -7.28
N PHE A 134 10.09 13.45 -7.15
CA PHE A 134 9.20 13.65 -6.02
C PHE A 134 8.67 12.34 -5.46
N GLN A 135 8.22 12.41 -4.21
CA GLN A 135 7.71 11.27 -3.47
C GLN A 135 6.28 10.93 -3.90
N ILE A 136 6.01 9.67 -4.23
CA ILE A 136 4.67 9.18 -4.59
C ILE A 136 4.10 8.12 -3.63
N GLY A 137 4.93 7.57 -2.75
CA GLY A 137 4.53 6.51 -1.82
C GLY A 137 5.38 6.46 -0.56
N LYS A 138 4.77 6.06 0.57
CA LYS A 138 5.48 5.71 1.82
C LYS A 138 5.10 4.32 2.31
N PHE A 139 5.93 3.74 3.19
CA PHE A 139 5.75 2.42 3.78
C PHE A 139 5.69 1.29 2.75
N VAL A 140 6.35 1.49 1.61
CA VAL A 140 6.45 0.47 0.57
C VAL A 140 7.59 -0.48 0.95
N LYS A 141 7.25 -1.70 1.36
CA LYS A 141 8.22 -2.69 1.80
C LYS A 141 8.93 -3.34 0.62
N ASP A 142 8.17 -3.71 -0.40
CA ASP A 142 8.67 -4.35 -1.61
C ASP A 142 7.81 -4.00 -2.83
N ILE A 143 8.41 -4.01 -4.01
CA ILE A 143 7.70 -3.97 -5.30
C ILE A 143 8.26 -5.06 -6.21
N GLU A 144 7.43 -6.03 -6.57
CA GLU A 144 7.79 -7.08 -7.50
C GLU A 144 7.26 -6.77 -8.91
N PHE A 145 8.13 -6.87 -9.90
CA PHE A 145 7.82 -6.76 -11.31
C PHE A 145 7.95 -8.14 -11.95
N ASN A 146 6.91 -8.59 -12.64
CA ASN A 146 6.88 -9.85 -13.35
C ASN A 146 6.59 -9.62 -14.84
N ALA A 147 7.47 -10.09 -15.71
CA ALA A 147 7.32 -10.00 -17.15
C ALA A 147 6.23 -10.98 -17.65
N LEU A 148 5.29 -10.46 -18.45
CA LEU A 148 4.20 -11.24 -19.03
C LEU A 148 4.23 -11.25 -20.57
N PRO A 149 3.88 -12.39 -21.21
CA PRO A 149 3.60 -13.70 -20.62
C PRO A 149 4.84 -14.38 -20.01
N SER A 150 4.61 -15.27 -19.03
CA SER A 150 5.66 -15.95 -18.27
C SER A 150 6.73 -16.58 -19.17
N GLY A 151 8.00 -16.39 -18.81
CA GLY A 151 9.15 -16.87 -19.59
C GLY A 151 9.68 -15.86 -20.62
N LYS A 152 9.02 -14.71 -20.81
CA LYS A 152 9.60 -13.56 -21.52
C LYS A 152 10.39 -12.67 -20.58
N ASN A 153 11.45 -12.05 -21.09
CA ASN A 153 12.20 -11.02 -20.37
C ASN A 153 11.49 -9.65 -20.47
N PHE A 154 11.87 -8.70 -19.61
CA PHE A 154 11.26 -7.36 -19.59
C PHE A 154 11.37 -6.59 -20.91
N ASN A 155 12.40 -6.84 -21.71
CA ASN A 155 12.55 -6.20 -23.02
C ASN A 155 11.53 -6.70 -24.06
N THR A 156 11.15 -7.98 -24.00
CA THR A 156 10.23 -8.61 -24.96
C THR A 156 8.81 -8.81 -24.43
N ALA A 157 8.58 -8.55 -23.14
CA ALA A 157 7.28 -8.64 -22.49
C ALA A 157 6.32 -7.53 -22.94
N ASN A 158 5.08 -7.88 -23.28
CA ASN A 158 4.07 -6.91 -23.73
C ASN A 158 3.31 -6.29 -22.56
N SER A 159 3.34 -6.98 -21.43
CA SER A 159 2.75 -6.55 -20.18
C SER A 159 3.71 -6.89 -19.04
N ILE A 160 3.57 -6.20 -17.93
CA ILE A 160 4.23 -6.52 -16.67
C ILE A 160 3.18 -6.58 -15.58
N GLU A 161 3.29 -7.54 -14.69
CA GLU A 161 2.58 -7.49 -13.41
C GLU A 161 3.43 -6.71 -12.42
N VAL A 162 2.80 -5.78 -11.72
CA VAL A 162 3.41 -5.01 -10.63
C VAL A 162 2.68 -5.35 -9.35
N LYS A 163 3.42 -5.92 -8.40
CA LYS A 163 2.94 -6.26 -7.07
C LYS A 163 3.62 -5.34 -6.05
N ILE A 164 2.85 -4.71 -5.18
CA ILE A 164 3.36 -3.80 -4.14
C ILE A 164 2.98 -4.39 -2.78
N GLU A 165 3.98 -4.54 -1.90
CA GLU A 165 3.80 -4.93 -0.51
C GLU A 165 4.05 -3.71 0.40
N PHE A 166 3.12 -3.44 1.32
CA PHE A 166 3.25 -2.36 2.31
C PHE A 166 3.65 -2.91 3.68
N ASP A 167 4.54 -2.20 4.38
CA ASP A 167 4.90 -2.49 5.77
C ASP A 167 3.80 -1.97 6.72
N THR A 168 2.89 -2.88 7.06
CA THR A 168 1.86 -2.61 8.07
C THR A 168 2.43 -2.98 9.43
N LYS A 169 3.04 -1.99 10.11
CA LYS A 169 3.78 -2.13 11.40
C LYS A 169 3.20 -3.09 12.46
N ASN A 170 1.91 -3.44 12.42
CA ASN A 170 1.22 -4.32 13.36
C ASN A 170 0.17 -5.26 12.73
N ALA A 171 0.15 -5.46 11.40
CA ALA A 171 -0.89 -6.25 10.73
C ALA A 171 -0.31 -7.21 9.67
N ASN A 172 -1.19 -8.01 9.05
CA ASN A 172 -0.83 -8.75 7.85
C ASN A 172 -0.34 -7.75 6.78
N PRO A 173 0.72 -8.06 6.03
CA PRO A 173 1.18 -7.20 4.96
C PRO A 173 0.03 -6.92 3.99
N TYR A 174 -0.12 -5.65 3.62
CA TYR A 174 -1.12 -5.27 2.63
C TYR A 174 -0.47 -5.35 1.26
N GLU A 175 -1.01 -6.22 0.40
CA GLU A 175 -0.50 -6.47 -0.94
C GLU A 175 -1.53 -6.04 -2.00
N VAL A 176 -1.04 -5.41 -3.07
CA VAL A 176 -1.83 -5.14 -4.27
C VAL A 176 -1.05 -5.64 -5.49
N SER A 177 -1.76 -6.16 -6.50
CA SER A 177 -1.18 -6.49 -7.79
C SER A 177 -2.01 -5.87 -8.92
N ASN A 178 -1.35 -5.45 -10.00
CA ASN A 178 -2.02 -5.06 -11.23
C ASN A 178 -1.17 -5.44 -12.45
N ILE A 179 -1.85 -5.75 -13.56
CA ILE A 179 -1.21 -6.03 -14.84
C ILE A 179 -1.21 -4.74 -15.66
N LEU A 180 -0.02 -4.30 -16.01
CA LEU A 180 0.25 -3.12 -16.81
C LEU A 180 0.60 -3.55 -18.23
N THR A 181 0.01 -2.91 -19.23
CA THR A 181 0.25 -3.24 -20.64
C THR A 181 0.87 -2.05 -21.35
N PHE A 182 1.97 -2.29 -22.07
CA PHE A 182 2.62 -1.26 -22.87
C PHE A 182 1.79 -0.98 -24.12
N ARG A 183 1.20 0.22 -24.20
CA ARG A 183 0.32 0.59 -25.33
C ARG A 183 1.12 0.94 -26.58
N ASN A 184 2.29 1.54 -26.41
CA ASN A 184 3.12 2.04 -27.51
C ASN A 184 4.16 1.00 -27.96
N LYS A 185 3.91 -0.28 -27.69
CA LYS A 185 4.81 -1.36 -28.08
C LYS A 185 4.45 -1.87 -29.48
N LYS A 186 5.42 -1.85 -30.39
CA LYS A 186 5.33 -2.42 -31.74
C LYS A 186 5.88 -3.85 -31.80
#